data_AF-A0AAW4YDZ0-F1
#
_entry.id   AF-A0AAW4YDZ0-F1
#
_cell.length_a   1.000
_cell.length_b   1.000
_cell.length_c   1.000
_cell.angle_alpha   90.00
_cell.angle_beta   90.00
_cell.angle_gamma   90.00
#
_symmetry.space_group_name_H-M   'P 1'
#
loop_
_entity.id
_entity.type
_entity.pdbx_description
1 polymer ?
#
loop_
_entity_poly.entity_id
_entity_poly.type
_entity_poly.pdbx_seq_one_letter_code
_entity_poly.pdbx_strand_id
1 'polypeptide(L)'
;MIIATFSNSANAADSGTLNYEVYKYNTNDTSIANDYFNKPAKYIKKNGKLYVQITVNHSHWITGMSIEGHKERIISKNTAKDERTSEFEVSKLNGKVDGKIDVYIDEKVNGKPFKYDHHYNITYKFNGPTDVAGANAPGKDD
;
A
#
# COMPACT_ATOMS: atom_id res chain seq x y z
N MET A 1 -46.00 14.16 -10.95
CA MET A 1 -44.73 14.90 -10.96
C MET A 1 -43.71 14.00 -10.26
N ILE A 2 -42.84 13.33 -11.03
CA ILE A 2 -41.85 12.39 -10.47
C ILE A 2 -40.63 13.22 -10.07
N ILE A 3 -40.33 13.23 -8.77
CA ILE A 3 -39.18 13.96 -8.24
C ILE A 3 -37.96 13.08 -8.48
N ALA A 4 -37.19 13.37 -9.54
CA ALA A 4 -35.88 12.77 -9.74
C ALA A 4 -34.94 13.36 -8.68
N THR A 5 -34.60 12.55 -7.68
CA THR A 5 -33.48 12.86 -6.77
C THR A 5 -32.19 12.74 -7.57
N PHE A 6 -31.66 13.87 -8.00
CA PHE A 6 -30.26 13.95 -8.41
C PHE A 6 -29.42 13.81 -7.14
N SER A 7 -28.89 12.60 -6.91
CA SER A 7 -27.81 12.43 -5.93
C SER A 7 -26.66 13.32 -6.37
N ASN A 8 -26.48 14.41 -5.65
CA ASN A 8 -25.35 15.31 -5.77
C ASN A 8 -24.12 14.55 -5.26
N SER A 9 -23.56 13.67 -6.08
CA SER A 9 -22.25 13.06 -5.83
C SER A 9 -21.23 14.16 -6.01
N ALA A 10 -21.06 14.97 -4.96
CA ALA A 10 -19.85 15.74 -4.77
C ALA A 10 -18.68 14.81 -5.08
N ASN A 11 -17.77 15.26 -5.94
CA ASN A 11 -16.47 14.63 -6.17
C ASN A 11 -15.63 14.71 -4.87
N ALA A 12 -16.11 14.08 -3.80
CA ALA A 12 -15.32 13.79 -2.63
C ALA A 12 -14.41 12.61 -3.01
N ALA A 13 -13.13 12.72 -2.70
CA ALA A 13 -12.25 11.57 -2.81
C ALA A 13 -12.79 10.45 -1.91
N ASP A 14 -13.21 9.32 -2.50
CA ASP A 14 -13.59 8.15 -1.71
C ASP A 14 -12.33 7.67 -1.01
N SER A 15 -12.28 7.85 0.31
CA SER A 15 -11.14 7.46 1.13
C SER A 15 -11.63 6.68 2.34
N GLY A 16 -10.80 5.75 2.79
CA GLY A 16 -11.13 4.89 3.90
C GLY A 16 -9.92 4.11 4.36
N THR A 17 -10.16 3.13 5.22
CA THR A 17 -9.13 2.17 5.63
C THR A 17 -9.28 0.86 4.86
N LEU A 18 -8.17 0.20 4.57
CA LEU A 18 -8.15 -1.16 4.06
C LEU A 18 -7.30 -2.05 4.97
N ASN A 19 -7.78 -3.27 5.18
CA ASN A 19 -6.96 -4.32 5.75
C ASN A 19 -6.05 -4.88 4.67
N TYR A 20 -4.83 -5.23 5.04
CA TYR A 20 -3.89 -5.86 4.12
C TYR A 20 -2.86 -6.70 4.87
N GLU A 21 -2.29 -7.65 4.15
CA GLU A 21 -1.20 -8.49 4.63
C GLU A 21 -0.06 -8.48 3.62
N VAL A 22 1.17 -8.66 4.13
CA VAL A 22 2.35 -8.81 3.28
C VAL A 22 2.78 -10.27 3.34
N TYR A 23 2.73 -10.96 2.20
CA TYR A 23 3.15 -12.35 2.06
C TYR A 23 4.54 -12.44 1.43
N LYS A 24 5.19 -13.60 1.64
CA LYS A 24 6.40 -13.94 0.89
C LYS A 24 6.07 -13.97 -0.61
N TYR A 25 7.07 -13.67 -1.43
CA TYR A 25 6.88 -13.63 -2.88
C TYR A 25 6.36 -14.97 -3.40
N ASN A 26 5.29 -14.96 -4.19
CA ASN A 26 4.65 -16.16 -4.75
C ASN A 26 4.18 -17.21 -3.74
N THR A 27 4.00 -16.86 -2.46
CA THR A 27 3.39 -17.78 -1.48
C THR A 27 2.16 -17.15 -0.80
N ASN A 28 1.51 -17.95 0.05
CA ASN A 28 0.40 -17.53 0.90
C ASN A 28 0.83 -17.38 2.37
N ASP A 29 2.13 -17.44 2.65
CA ASP A 29 2.68 -17.30 3.99
C ASP A 29 3.00 -15.84 4.27
N THR A 30 2.69 -15.40 5.49
CA THR A 30 3.07 -14.08 5.98
C THR A 30 4.59 -13.87 5.88
N SER A 31 4.99 -12.76 5.27
CA SER A 31 6.38 -12.34 5.20
C SER A 31 6.85 -11.83 6.56
N ILE A 32 8.12 -11.97 6.86
CA ILE A 32 8.76 -11.26 8.00
C ILE A 32 8.57 -9.75 7.83
N ALA A 33 8.52 -9.26 6.59
CA ALA A 33 8.23 -7.86 6.30
C ALA A 33 6.90 -7.41 6.92
N ASN A 34 5.90 -8.29 7.07
CA ASN A 34 4.56 -7.92 7.53
C ASN A 34 4.54 -7.19 8.89
N ASP A 35 5.48 -7.50 9.79
CA ASP A 35 5.54 -6.89 11.13
C ASP A 35 6.04 -5.44 11.10
N TYR A 36 6.74 -5.06 10.04
CA TYR A 36 7.21 -3.68 9.81
C TYR A 36 6.15 -2.79 9.14
N PHE A 37 5.01 -3.37 8.77
CA PHE A 37 3.92 -2.72 8.04
C PHE A 37 2.73 -2.50 8.97
N ASN A 38 2.48 -1.24 9.33
CA ASN A 38 1.39 -0.87 10.23
C ASN A 38 0.04 -1.11 9.54
N LYS A 39 -0.94 -1.60 10.31
CA LYS A 39 -2.28 -1.96 9.85
C LYS A 39 -3.35 -1.26 10.69
N PRO A 40 -4.51 -0.89 10.10
CA PRO A 40 -4.83 -0.96 8.68
C PRO A 40 -4.10 0.12 7.85
N ALA A 41 -4.04 -0.06 6.53
CA ALA A 41 -3.62 1.00 5.60
C ALA A 41 -4.80 1.93 5.28
N LYS A 42 -4.52 3.05 4.63
CA LYS A 42 -5.56 3.93 4.08
C LYS A 42 -5.60 3.81 2.56
N TYR A 43 -6.77 3.98 1.96
CA TYR A 43 -6.89 4.16 0.51
C TYR A 43 -7.52 5.51 0.18
N ILE A 44 -7.22 5.99 -1.02
CA ILE A 44 -7.79 7.19 -1.60
C ILE A 44 -8.11 6.90 -3.07
N LYS A 45 -9.34 7.20 -3.47
CA LYS A 45 -9.76 7.26 -4.86
C LYS A 45 -9.80 8.72 -5.29
N LYS A 46 -9.01 9.07 -6.31
CA LYS A 46 -9.03 10.42 -6.89
C LYS A 46 -8.85 10.30 -8.39
N ASN A 47 -9.69 11.02 -9.14
CA ASN A 47 -9.60 11.11 -10.61
C ASN A 47 -9.63 9.73 -11.31
N GLY A 48 -10.48 8.80 -10.85
CA GLY A 48 -10.59 7.45 -11.43
C GLY A 48 -9.43 6.50 -11.11
N LYS A 49 -8.40 6.97 -10.39
CA LYS A 49 -7.24 6.19 -9.94
C LYS A 49 -7.35 5.82 -8.47
N LEU A 50 -6.77 4.67 -8.11
CA LEU A 50 -6.75 4.14 -6.76
C LEU A 50 -5.34 4.31 -6.18
N TYR A 51 -5.29 4.76 -4.94
CA TYR A 51 -4.05 4.95 -4.21
C TYR A 51 -4.15 4.28 -2.85
N VAL A 52 -3.07 3.66 -2.40
CA VAL A 52 -2.93 3.13 -1.04
C VAL A 52 -1.84 3.89 -0.31
N GLN A 53 -2.11 4.26 0.93
CA GLN A 53 -1.18 4.90 1.84
C GLN A 53 -0.80 3.88 2.91
N ILE A 54 0.45 3.47 2.86
CA ILE A 54 1.03 2.46 3.73
C ILE A 54 1.97 3.15 4.70
N THR A 55 1.79 2.89 5.98
CA THR A 55 2.71 3.32 7.02
C THR A 55 3.62 2.16 7.39
N VAL A 56 4.93 2.39 7.34
CA VAL A 56 5.93 1.46 7.82
C VAL A 56 6.60 2.01 9.07
N ASN A 57 6.96 1.10 9.97
CA ASN A 57 7.82 1.37 11.12
C ASN A 57 9.26 0.98 10.78
N HIS A 58 10.22 1.34 11.65
CA HIS A 58 11.65 1.14 11.40
C HIS A 58 12.06 1.72 10.04
N SER A 59 11.59 2.94 9.75
CA SER A 59 11.73 3.54 8.43
C SER A 59 13.19 3.70 7.99
N HIS A 60 14.15 3.75 8.92
CA HIS A 60 15.58 3.77 8.61
C HIS A 60 16.09 2.45 8.01
N TRP A 61 15.50 1.30 8.34
CA TRP A 61 15.88 0.00 7.78
C TRP A 61 15.33 -0.21 6.37
N ILE A 62 14.12 0.28 6.12
CA ILE A 62 13.46 0.13 4.82
C ILE A 62 13.90 1.31 3.95
N THR A 63 14.80 1.15 3.00
CA THR A 63 15.27 2.27 2.15
C THR A 63 14.36 2.57 0.97
N GLY A 64 13.60 1.58 0.52
CA GLY A 64 12.76 1.71 -0.66
C GLY A 64 11.60 0.72 -0.67
N MET A 65 10.50 1.15 -1.29
CA MET A 65 9.35 0.30 -1.58
C MET A 65 8.82 0.58 -2.98
N SER A 66 8.28 -0.45 -3.62
CA SER A 66 7.52 -0.33 -4.86
C SER A 66 6.37 -1.33 -4.90
N ILE A 67 5.26 -0.95 -5.54
CA ILE A 67 4.07 -1.77 -5.73
C ILE A 67 3.67 -1.70 -7.20
N GLU A 68 3.47 -2.85 -7.84
CA GLU A 68 3.16 -2.96 -9.28
C GLU A 68 4.19 -2.22 -10.18
N GLY A 69 5.44 -2.09 -9.73
CA GLY A 69 6.50 -1.36 -10.42
C GLY A 69 6.48 0.16 -10.21
N HIS A 70 5.48 0.69 -9.50
CA HIS A 70 5.42 2.10 -9.10
C HIS A 70 6.23 2.31 -7.82
N LYS A 71 7.16 3.28 -7.85
CA LYS A 71 7.95 3.68 -6.68
C LYS A 71 7.08 4.37 -5.63
N GLU A 72 7.46 4.22 -4.37
CA GLU A 72 6.79 4.89 -3.26
C GLU A 72 6.85 6.41 -3.37
N ARG A 73 5.74 7.09 -3.10
CA ARG A 73 5.71 8.54 -2.90
C ARG A 73 5.54 8.85 -1.43
N ILE A 74 6.61 9.29 -0.78
CA ILE A 74 6.56 9.62 0.65
C ILE A 74 5.70 10.87 0.86
N ILE A 75 4.62 10.72 1.62
CA ILE A 75 3.67 11.80 1.93
C ILE A 75 3.80 12.31 3.37
N SER A 76 4.38 11.50 4.25
CA SER A 76 4.63 11.87 5.65
C SER A 76 5.80 11.08 6.22
N LYS A 77 6.57 11.71 7.12
CA LYS A 77 7.64 11.07 7.89
C LYS A 77 7.50 11.50 9.35
N ASN A 78 7.59 10.54 10.26
CA ASN A 78 7.58 10.77 11.70
C ASN A 78 8.89 10.24 12.28
N THR A 79 9.88 11.12 12.44
CA THR A 79 11.20 10.77 12.97
C THR A 79 11.16 10.38 14.45
N ALA A 80 10.20 10.88 15.23
CA ALA A 80 10.09 10.58 16.66
C ALA A 80 9.66 9.13 16.92
N LYS A 81 8.82 8.57 16.02
CA LYS A 81 8.41 7.16 16.05
C LYS A 81 9.15 6.29 15.05
N ASP A 82 10.01 6.91 14.25
CA ASP A 82 10.70 6.28 13.14
C ASP A 82 9.74 5.54 12.18
N GLU A 83 8.67 6.24 11.83
CA GLU A 83 7.65 5.79 10.89
C GLU A 83 7.67 6.66 9.63
N ARG A 84 7.31 6.07 8.48
CA ARG A 84 6.97 6.84 7.28
C ARG A 84 5.68 6.36 6.67
N THR A 85 4.93 7.29 6.06
CA THR A 85 3.77 6.97 5.26
C THR A 85 4.06 7.27 3.80
N SER A 86 3.84 6.26 2.96
CA SER A 86 4.07 6.32 1.53
C SER A 86 2.80 6.01 0.77
N GLU A 87 2.53 6.78 -0.28
CA GLU A 87 1.42 6.59 -1.21
C GLU A 87 1.90 5.84 -2.47
N PHE A 88 1.09 4.87 -2.89
CA PHE A 88 1.30 4.06 -4.08
C PHE A 88 0.05 4.08 -4.95
N GLU A 89 0.22 4.23 -6.26
CA GLU A 89 -0.86 3.99 -7.22
C GLU A 89 -1.02 2.47 -7.40
N VAL A 90 -2.26 1.98 -7.35
CA VAL A 90 -2.56 0.55 -7.48
C VAL A 90 -3.71 0.32 -8.45
N SER A 91 -3.71 -0.83 -9.10
CA SER A 91 -4.77 -1.24 -10.02
C SER A 91 -6.04 -1.68 -9.28
N LYS A 92 -5.91 -2.18 -8.05
CA LYS A 92 -7.01 -2.75 -7.25
C LYS A 92 -6.80 -2.54 -5.75
N LEU A 93 -7.91 -2.39 -5.01
CA LEU A 93 -7.93 -2.35 -3.54
C LEU A 93 -8.29 -3.70 -2.90
N ASN A 94 -8.59 -4.72 -3.71
CA ASN A 94 -8.85 -6.08 -3.25
C ASN A 94 -8.12 -7.09 -4.13
N GLY A 95 -7.40 -8.01 -3.52
CA GLY A 95 -6.62 -9.06 -4.17
C GLY A 95 -5.12 -8.96 -3.92
N LYS A 96 -4.37 -9.82 -4.61
CA LYS A 96 -2.91 -9.85 -4.54
C LYS A 96 -2.32 -8.90 -5.57
N VAL A 97 -1.32 -8.13 -5.15
CA VAL A 97 -0.45 -7.33 -6.02
C VAL A 97 1.01 -7.57 -5.64
N ASP A 98 1.88 -7.56 -6.64
CA ASP A 98 3.30 -7.75 -6.43
C ASP A 98 3.96 -6.43 -6.02
N GLY A 99 4.97 -6.51 -5.17
CA GLY A 99 5.80 -5.38 -4.83
C GLY A 99 7.22 -5.77 -4.47
N LYS A 100 8.04 -4.76 -4.22
CA LYS A 100 9.43 -4.92 -3.83
C LYS A 100 9.75 -4.02 -2.65
N ILE A 101 10.64 -4.50 -1.82
CA ILE A 101 11.16 -3.77 -0.67
C ILE A 101 12.68 -3.85 -0.68
N ASP A 102 13.30 -2.70 -0.45
CA ASP A 102 14.74 -2.53 -0.33
C ASP A 102 15.03 -2.29 1.16
N VAL A 103 15.91 -3.11 1.73
CA VAL A 103 16.27 -3.05 3.15
C VAL A 103 17.77 -2.83 3.25
N TYR A 104 18.17 -1.75 3.92
CA TYR A 104 19.55 -1.43 4.20
C TYR A 104 19.71 -1.09 5.68
N ILE A 105 20.56 -1.84 6.37
CA ILE A 105 20.89 -1.67 7.79
C ILE A 105 22.40 -1.67 7.89
N ASP A 106 22.97 -0.63 8.48
CA ASP A 106 24.42 -0.50 8.69
C ASP A 106 24.66 0.15 10.06
N GLU A 107 24.33 -0.61 11.11
CA GLU A 107 24.38 -0.14 12.50
C GLU A 107 24.66 -1.29 13.48
N LYS A 108 24.76 -0.97 14.77
CA LYS A 108 24.96 -1.99 15.82
C LYS A 108 23.63 -2.50 16.36
N VAL A 109 23.26 -3.73 16.03
CA VAL A 109 22.12 -4.42 16.62
C VAL A 109 22.62 -5.28 17.79
N ASN A 110 22.05 -5.09 18.99
CA ASN A 110 22.47 -5.76 20.23
C ASN A 110 23.97 -5.62 20.53
N GLY A 111 24.54 -4.43 20.26
CA GLY A 111 25.95 -4.13 20.51
C GLY A 111 26.94 -4.73 19.50
N LYS A 112 26.47 -5.47 18.50
CA LYS A 112 27.31 -6.07 17.44
C LYS A 112 27.09 -5.34 16.12
N PRO A 113 28.15 -5.08 15.34
CA PRO A 113 28.00 -4.50 14.01
C PRO A 113 27.15 -5.45 13.15
N PHE A 114 26.08 -4.91 12.58
CA PHE A 114 25.15 -5.63 11.74
C PHE A 114 24.99 -4.85 10.44
N LYS A 115 25.38 -5.49 9.34
CA LYS A 115 25.20 -4.97 8.00
C LYS A 115 24.26 -5.88 7.23
N TYR A 116 23.24 -5.29 6.65
CA TYR A 116 22.20 -5.98 5.91
C TYR A 116 21.83 -5.14 4.70
N ASP A 117 21.95 -5.70 3.51
CA ASP A 117 21.63 -5.02 2.26
C ASP A 117 20.96 -6.02 1.35
N HIS A 118 19.63 -6.00 1.34
CA HIS A 118 18.84 -6.97 0.61
C HIS A 118 17.65 -6.33 -0.07
N HIS A 119 17.37 -6.85 -1.27
CA HIS A 119 16.22 -6.50 -2.08
C HIS A 119 15.30 -7.71 -2.15
N TYR A 120 14.08 -7.57 -1.69
CA TYR A 120 13.09 -8.65 -1.67
C TYR A 120 11.89 -8.31 -2.54
N ASN A 121 11.43 -9.30 -3.30
CA ASN A 121 10.07 -9.27 -3.81
C ASN A 121 9.12 -9.72 -2.69
N ILE A 122 7.93 -9.14 -2.64
CA ILE A 122 6.86 -9.46 -1.68
C ILE A 122 5.52 -9.38 -2.37
N THR A 123 4.52 -10.05 -1.80
CA THR A 123 3.15 -10.00 -2.33
C THR A 123 2.26 -9.26 -1.33
N TYR A 124 1.65 -8.16 -1.73
CA TYR A 124 0.65 -7.46 -0.93
C TYR A 124 -0.72 -8.07 -1.20
N LYS A 125 -1.42 -8.50 -0.16
CA LYS A 125 -2.80 -8.94 -0.26
C LYS A 125 -3.69 -7.86 0.35
N PHE A 126 -4.35 -7.08 -0.50
CA PHE A 126 -5.30 -6.08 -0.08
C PHE A 126 -6.68 -6.72 0.12
N ASN A 127 -7.31 -6.38 1.25
CA ASN A 127 -8.66 -6.80 1.62
C ASN A 127 -9.53 -5.56 1.78
N GLY A 128 -9.47 -4.65 0.81
CA GLY A 128 -10.32 -3.47 0.72
C GLY A 128 -11.66 -3.76 0.01
N PRO A 129 -12.50 -2.73 -0.15
CA PRO A 129 -13.80 -2.87 -0.82
C PRO A 129 -13.64 -3.30 -2.28
N THR A 130 -14.47 -4.26 -2.71
CA THR A 130 -14.48 -4.83 -4.08
C THR A 130 -15.28 -3.99 -5.08
N ASP A 131 -16.23 -3.20 -4.60
CA ASP A 131 -17.14 -2.41 -5.43
C ASP A 131 -16.52 -1.10 -5.94
N VAL A 132 -15.23 -0.92 -5.70
CA VAL A 132 -14.47 0.26 -6.11
C VAL A 132 -13.77 -0.05 -7.42
N ALA A 133 -14.56 -0.11 -8.50
CA ALA A 133 -14.01 -0.13 -9.84
C ALA A 133 -13.12 1.12 -10.02
N GLY A 134 -11.82 0.92 -10.23
CA GLY A 134 -11.00 1.89 -10.96
C GLY A 134 -11.63 2.06 -12.34
N ALA A 135 -11.69 3.29 -12.83
CA ALA A 135 -12.32 3.57 -14.13
C ALA A 135 -11.53 2.87 -15.24
N ASN A 136 -11.90 1.63 -15.56
CA ASN A 136 -11.77 0.91 -16.83
C ASN A 136 -12.01 -0.59 -16.60
N ALA A 137 -13.28 -0.98 -16.47
CA ALA A 137 -13.70 -2.22 -17.10
C ALA A 137 -14.09 -1.86 -18.54
N PRO A 138 -13.52 -2.47 -19.58
CA PRO A 138 -14.12 -2.37 -20.90
C PRO A 138 -15.52 -2.97 -20.77
N GLY A 139 -16.53 -2.18 -21.13
CA GLY A 139 -17.88 -2.68 -21.27
C GLY A 139 -17.82 -3.92 -22.17
N LYS A 140 -18.27 -5.05 -21.63
CA LYS A 140 -18.61 -6.20 -22.46
C LYS A 140 -20.05 -5.95 -22.90
N ASP A 141 -20.20 -5.30 -24.03
CA ASP A 141 -21.37 -5.48 -24.88
C ASP A 141 -21.38 -6.95 -25.34
N ASP A 142 -22.48 -7.66 -25.04
CA ASP A 142 -23.02 -8.82 -25.76
C ASP A 142 -24.46 -9.05 -25.27
#